data_AF-A0A2G6TV36-F1
#
_entry.id   AF-A0A2G6TV36-F1
#
_cell.length_a   1.000
_cell.length_b   1.000
_cell.length_c   1.000
_cell.angle_alpha   90.00
_cell.angle_beta   90.00
_cell.angle_gamma   90.00
#
_symmetry.space_group_name_H-M   'P 1'
#
loop_
_entity.id
_entity.type
_entity.pdbx_description
1 polymer ?
#
loop_
_entity_poly.entity_id
_entity_poly.type
_entity_poly.pdbx_seq_one_letter_code
_entity_poly.pdbx_strand_id
1 'polypeptide(L)'
;MNTERLLSFLGHTSTSDDFESFLLENDIKKMPKGDSTTRIKTKDKLISMEFDPTDSYKEKYLSPPIGDGWFTFESFDINKGFEKQNPFNLAFAMDKSQVEEKLGKSVSKNQEDLVQAYQKDNHIIIIFYKNKWKGIETIRIRKINKFDAKNLNLK
;
A
#
# COMPACT_ATOMS: atom_id res chain seq x y z
N MET A 1 4.44 -14.28 -2.47
CA MET A 1 4.17 -13.02 -3.18
C MET A 1 5.41 -12.17 -3.37
N ASN A 2 5.67 -11.77 -4.61
CA ASN A 2 6.66 -10.74 -4.96
C ASN A 2 5.99 -9.37 -4.79
N THR A 3 6.44 -8.60 -3.80
CA THR A 3 5.83 -7.30 -3.44
C THR A 3 6.26 -6.16 -4.35
N GLU A 4 7.40 -6.28 -5.06
CA GLU A 4 7.80 -5.32 -6.10
C GLU A 4 6.87 -5.43 -7.31
N ARG A 5 6.56 -6.65 -7.76
CA ARG A 5 5.56 -6.86 -8.81
C ARG A 5 4.14 -6.50 -8.34
N LEU A 6 3.83 -6.68 -7.04
CA LEU A 6 2.55 -6.18 -6.50
C LEU A 6 2.45 -4.66 -6.59
N LEU A 7 3.54 -3.93 -6.29
CA LEU A 7 3.57 -2.47 -6.35
C LEU A 7 3.19 -1.94 -7.74
N SER A 8 3.65 -2.59 -8.82
CA SER A 8 3.35 -2.16 -10.19
C SER A 8 1.87 -2.26 -10.55
N PHE A 9 1.09 -3.08 -9.84
CA PHE A 9 -0.34 -3.23 -10.08
C PHE A 9 -1.21 -2.18 -9.39
N LEU A 10 -0.65 -1.31 -8.53
CA LEU A 10 -1.45 -0.24 -7.93
C LEU A 10 -2.18 0.57 -9.00
N GLY A 11 -3.49 0.73 -8.86
CA GLY A 11 -4.37 1.38 -9.84
C GLY A 11 -4.86 0.47 -10.98
N HIS A 12 -4.43 -0.79 -11.07
CA HIS A 12 -5.03 -1.76 -11.97
C HIS A 12 -6.40 -2.20 -11.44
N THR A 13 -7.33 -2.44 -12.35
CA THR A 13 -8.59 -3.07 -11.99
C THR A 13 -8.37 -4.56 -11.71
N SER A 14 -9.20 -5.15 -10.86
CA SER A 14 -9.09 -6.57 -10.46
C SER A 14 -9.32 -7.56 -11.60
N THR A 15 -9.74 -7.09 -12.76
CA THR A 15 -9.99 -7.86 -14.00
C THR A 15 -8.97 -7.53 -15.09
N SER A 16 -7.90 -6.81 -14.77
CA SER A 16 -6.77 -6.65 -15.70
C SER A 16 -6.06 -7.99 -15.82
N ASP A 17 -5.89 -8.51 -17.05
CA ASP A 17 -5.33 -9.84 -17.33
C ASP A 17 -4.02 -10.12 -16.57
N ASP A 18 -3.09 -9.16 -16.59
CA ASP A 18 -1.79 -9.28 -15.92
C ASP A 18 -1.92 -9.36 -14.40
N PHE A 19 -2.86 -8.59 -13.83
CA PHE A 19 -3.05 -8.54 -12.39
C PHE A 19 -3.85 -9.74 -11.88
N GLU A 20 -4.89 -10.15 -12.61
CA GLU A 20 -5.61 -11.39 -12.35
C GLU A 20 -4.67 -12.60 -12.38
N SER A 21 -3.83 -12.69 -13.41
CA SER A 21 -2.79 -13.73 -13.51
C SER A 21 -1.85 -13.71 -12.30
N PHE A 22 -1.38 -12.52 -11.89
CA PHE A 22 -0.54 -12.38 -10.70
C PHE A 22 -1.25 -12.83 -9.41
N LEU A 23 -2.53 -12.52 -9.23
CA LEU A 23 -3.30 -12.96 -8.06
C LEU A 23 -3.42 -14.49 -8.04
N LEU A 24 -3.73 -15.10 -9.18
CA LEU A 24 -3.85 -16.56 -9.32
C LEU A 24 -2.52 -17.28 -9.09
N GLU A 25 -1.40 -16.75 -9.61
CA GLU A 25 -0.03 -17.23 -9.35
C GLU A 25 0.33 -17.23 -7.85
N ASN A 26 -0.36 -16.41 -7.04
CA ASN A 26 -0.17 -16.30 -5.59
C ASN A 26 -1.31 -16.93 -4.79
N ASP A 27 -2.04 -17.89 -5.38
CA ASP A 27 -3.15 -18.64 -4.77
C ASP A 27 -4.33 -17.77 -4.29
N ILE A 28 -4.46 -16.55 -4.82
CA ILE A 28 -5.57 -15.65 -4.51
C ILE A 28 -6.67 -15.85 -5.54
N LYS A 29 -7.60 -16.73 -5.21
CA LYS A 29 -8.76 -17.06 -6.06
C LYS A 29 -10.01 -16.23 -5.75
N LYS A 30 -10.00 -15.55 -4.59
CA LYS A 30 -11.11 -14.70 -4.17
C LYS A 30 -10.91 -13.30 -4.75
N MET A 31 -11.71 -12.97 -5.75
CA MET A 31 -11.76 -11.62 -6.34
C MET A 31 -12.59 -10.65 -5.47
N PRO A 32 -12.30 -9.33 -5.54
CA PRO A 32 -13.07 -8.32 -4.82
C PRO A 32 -14.51 -8.28 -5.36
N LYS A 33 -15.47 -8.18 -4.44
CA LYS A 33 -16.92 -8.17 -4.74
C LYS A 33 -17.63 -7.29 -3.72
N GLY A 34 -18.74 -6.68 -4.11
CA GLY A 34 -19.57 -5.80 -3.27
C GLY A 34 -19.77 -4.43 -3.91
N ASP A 35 -20.12 -3.45 -3.08
CA ASP A 35 -20.38 -2.04 -3.43
C ASP A 35 -19.47 -1.06 -2.66
N SER A 36 -18.54 -1.59 -1.87
CA SER A 36 -17.71 -0.83 -0.93
C SER A 36 -16.27 -1.34 -0.91
N THR A 37 -15.37 -0.56 -0.33
CA THR A 37 -13.95 -0.92 -0.18
C THR A 37 -13.81 -2.29 0.45
N THR A 38 -13.08 -3.17 -0.21
CA THR A 38 -12.90 -4.56 0.19
C THR A 38 -11.44 -4.93 0.31
N ARG A 39 -11.18 -5.99 1.06
CA ARG A 39 -9.83 -6.40 1.41
C ARG A 39 -9.63 -7.88 1.21
N ILE A 40 -8.59 -8.23 0.46
CA ILE A 40 -8.18 -9.61 0.21
C ILE A 40 -6.83 -9.83 0.86
N LYS A 41 -6.71 -10.91 1.63
CA LYS A 41 -5.49 -11.25 2.34
C LYS A 41 -4.88 -12.53 1.77
N THR A 42 -3.57 -12.61 1.77
CA THR A 42 -2.87 -13.89 1.59
C THR A 42 -3.24 -14.86 2.71
N LYS A 43 -3.06 -16.17 2.47
CA LYS A 43 -3.42 -17.23 3.44
C LYS A 43 -2.74 -17.05 4.80
N ASP A 44 -1.48 -16.61 4.78
CA ASP A 44 -0.67 -16.28 5.97
C ASP A 44 -1.04 -14.93 6.62
N LYS A 45 -1.91 -14.14 5.98
CA LYS A 45 -2.33 -12.78 6.40
C LYS A 45 -1.19 -11.76 6.46
N LEU A 46 -0.02 -12.09 5.90
CA LEU A 46 1.14 -11.20 5.90
C LEU A 46 1.00 -10.08 4.87
N ILE A 47 0.29 -10.33 3.76
CA ILE A 47 -0.09 -9.29 2.79
C ILE A 47 -1.60 -9.10 2.80
N SER A 48 -2.03 -7.85 2.80
CA SER A 48 -3.45 -7.47 2.72
C SER A 48 -3.63 -6.42 1.64
N MET A 49 -4.31 -6.77 0.55
CA MET A 49 -4.59 -5.90 -0.58
C MET A 49 -5.97 -5.26 -0.42
N GLU A 50 -6.05 -3.95 -0.61
CA GLU A 50 -7.24 -3.12 -0.51
C GLU A 50 -7.71 -2.71 -1.91
N PHE A 51 -9.00 -2.85 -2.14
CA PHE A 51 -9.64 -2.58 -3.42
C PHE A 51 -10.82 -1.65 -3.20
N ASP A 52 -10.84 -0.55 -3.92
CA ASP A 52 -11.97 0.37 -3.94
C ASP A 52 -12.88 0.06 -5.12
N PRO A 53 -14.21 0.31 -5.01
CA PRO A 53 -15.04 0.47 -6.19
C PRO A 53 -14.38 1.48 -7.15
N THR A 54 -14.30 1.13 -8.42
CA THR A 54 -13.54 1.89 -9.42
C THR A 54 -13.99 3.35 -9.52
N ASP A 55 -15.27 3.64 -9.32
CA ASP A 55 -15.77 5.02 -9.31
C ASP A 55 -15.29 5.80 -8.08
N SER A 56 -15.28 5.19 -6.90
CA SER A 56 -14.66 5.79 -5.71
C SER A 56 -13.16 6.02 -5.89
N TYR A 57 -12.47 5.11 -6.57
CA TYR A 57 -11.05 5.30 -6.90
C TYR A 57 -10.84 6.53 -7.80
N LYS A 58 -11.64 6.72 -8.87
CA LYS A 58 -11.57 7.88 -9.78
C LYS A 58 -11.80 9.21 -9.04
N GLU A 59 -12.65 9.22 -8.02
CA GLU A 59 -12.86 10.41 -7.20
C GLU A 59 -11.63 10.76 -6.36
N LYS A 60 -10.95 9.76 -5.80
CA LYS A 60 -9.79 9.94 -4.91
C LYS A 60 -8.48 10.20 -5.65
N TYR A 61 -8.26 9.55 -6.79
CA TYR A 61 -6.99 9.54 -7.50
C TYR A 61 -7.02 10.42 -8.75
N LEU A 62 -5.86 10.99 -9.11
CA LEU A 62 -5.70 11.76 -10.35
C LEU A 62 -5.43 10.85 -11.55
N SER A 63 -4.69 9.76 -11.33
CA SER A 63 -4.45 8.76 -12.37
C SER A 63 -5.71 7.93 -12.60
N PRO A 64 -6.10 7.69 -13.87
CA PRO A 64 -7.21 6.80 -14.17
C PRO A 64 -6.89 5.36 -13.73
N PRO A 65 -7.93 4.54 -13.47
CA PRO A 65 -7.74 3.10 -13.30
C PRO A 65 -7.19 2.49 -14.60
N ILE A 66 -6.44 1.38 -14.47
CA ILE A 66 -5.88 0.63 -15.59
C ILE A 66 -6.72 -0.64 -15.78
N GLY A 67 -7.54 -0.66 -16.83
CA GLY A 67 -8.51 -1.72 -17.14
C GLY A 67 -9.96 -1.32 -16.85
N ASP A 68 -10.91 -2.22 -17.17
CA ASP A 68 -12.36 -1.95 -17.16
C ASP A 68 -13.12 -2.63 -16.00
N GLY A 69 -12.42 -3.05 -14.95
CA GLY A 69 -13.02 -3.76 -13.82
C GLY A 69 -13.73 -2.88 -12.80
N TRP A 70 -14.67 -3.47 -12.06
CA TRP A 70 -15.48 -2.79 -11.04
C TRP A 70 -14.71 -2.40 -9.78
N PHE A 71 -13.57 -3.03 -9.53
CA PHE A 71 -12.72 -2.77 -8.38
C PHE A 71 -11.32 -2.41 -8.84
N THR A 72 -10.76 -1.36 -8.26
CA THR A 72 -9.40 -0.90 -8.52
C THR A 72 -8.54 -1.16 -7.29
N PHE A 73 -7.35 -1.74 -7.51
CA PHE A 73 -6.39 -2.01 -6.45
C PHE A 73 -5.77 -0.71 -5.94
N GLU A 74 -6.04 -0.38 -4.68
CA GLU A 74 -5.80 0.95 -4.13
C GLU A 74 -4.54 1.00 -3.26
N SER A 75 -4.37 0.00 -2.40
CA SER A 75 -3.24 -0.08 -1.48
C SER A 75 -2.99 -1.51 -1.05
N PHE A 76 -1.83 -1.75 -0.44
CA PHE A 76 -1.58 -2.99 0.27
C PHE A 76 -0.77 -2.78 1.53
N ASP A 77 -1.04 -3.63 2.51
CA ASP A 77 -0.29 -3.73 3.76
C ASP A 77 0.65 -4.93 3.70
N ILE A 78 1.91 -4.72 4.09
CA ILE A 78 2.88 -5.75 4.44
C ILE A 78 2.98 -5.76 5.97
N ASN A 79 2.60 -6.87 6.59
CA ASN A 79 2.59 -7.03 8.04
C ASN A 79 3.87 -7.69 8.54
N LYS A 80 4.20 -7.39 9.79
CA LYS A 80 5.28 -8.02 10.52
C LYS A 80 5.20 -9.55 10.44
N GLY A 81 6.36 -10.18 10.25
CA GLY A 81 6.48 -11.60 9.95
C GLY A 81 6.67 -11.90 8.45
N PHE A 82 6.51 -10.90 7.57
CA PHE A 82 6.92 -11.03 6.18
C PHE A 82 8.46 -11.05 6.07
N GLU A 83 9.02 -12.20 5.70
CA GLU A 83 10.47 -12.43 5.68
C GLU A 83 11.14 -12.10 4.34
N LYS A 84 10.36 -11.93 3.28
CA LYS A 84 10.87 -11.57 1.95
C LYS A 84 11.14 -10.06 1.87
N GLN A 85 11.93 -9.67 0.89
CA GLN A 85 12.21 -8.27 0.59
C GLN A 85 10.92 -7.52 0.23
N ASN A 86 10.74 -6.31 0.76
CA ASN A 86 9.68 -5.38 0.37
C ASN A 86 10.25 -4.28 -0.55
N PRO A 87 9.39 -3.55 -1.29
CA PRO A 87 9.84 -2.65 -2.35
C PRO A 87 10.77 -1.51 -1.89
N PHE A 88 10.83 -1.24 -0.59
CA PHE A 88 11.62 -0.16 -0.02
C PHE A 88 12.74 -0.65 0.91
N ASN A 89 13.00 -1.95 0.95
CA ASN A 89 14.07 -2.57 1.76
C ASN A 89 14.00 -2.22 3.25
N LEU A 90 12.79 -2.07 3.78
CA LEU A 90 12.57 -1.78 5.20
C LEU A 90 12.60 -3.08 6.01
N ALA A 91 13.35 -3.12 7.10
CA ALA A 91 13.28 -4.23 8.04
C ALA A 91 12.28 -3.90 9.16
N PHE A 92 11.48 -4.87 9.58
CA PHE A 92 10.49 -4.64 10.66
C PHE A 92 11.11 -4.30 12.02
N ALA A 93 12.40 -4.54 12.20
CA ALA A 93 13.14 -4.13 13.40
C ALA A 93 13.57 -2.65 13.37
N MET A 94 13.44 -1.95 12.24
CA MET A 94 13.88 -0.55 12.10
C MET A 94 13.06 0.38 13.00
N ASP A 95 13.76 1.34 13.62
CA ASP A 95 13.14 2.48 14.28
C ASP A 95 12.84 3.62 13.30
N LYS A 96 12.20 4.69 13.80
CA LYS A 96 11.86 5.87 12.98
C LYS A 96 13.08 6.50 12.29
N SER A 97 14.21 6.60 12.98
CA SER A 97 15.42 7.23 12.42
C SER A 97 15.95 6.41 11.24
N GLN A 98 16.01 5.08 11.40
CA GLN A 98 16.46 4.17 10.36
C GLN A 98 15.52 4.14 9.16
N VAL A 99 14.21 4.28 9.38
CA VAL A 99 13.23 4.44 8.28
C VAL A 99 13.45 5.77 7.56
N GLU A 100 13.69 6.86 8.28
CA GLU A 100 13.93 8.18 7.69
C GLU A 100 15.22 8.23 6.85
N GLU A 101 16.25 7.46 7.19
CA GLU A 101 17.44 7.29 6.36
C GLU A 101 17.13 6.63 5.00
N LYS A 102 16.12 5.77 4.93
CA LYS A 102 15.72 5.04 3.71
C LYS A 102 14.71 5.81 2.86
N LEU A 103 13.70 6.37 3.51
CA LEU A 103 12.55 7.00 2.85
C LEU A 103 12.64 8.52 2.78
N GLY A 104 13.55 9.14 3.53
CA GLY A 104 13.52 10.57 3.81
C GLY A 104 12.64 10.91 5.00
N LYS A 105 12.51 12.21 5.32
CA LYS A 105 11.71 12.69 6.45
C LYS A 105 10.23 12.39 6.25
N SER A 106 9.53 12.11 7.36
CA SER A 106 8.08 11.97 7.36
C SER A 106 7.38 13.23 6.83
N VAL A 107 6.34 13.03 6.01
CA VAL A 107 5.46 14.08 5.49
C VAL A 107 4.19 14.27 6.36
N SER A 108 4.05 13.50 7.44
CA SER A 108 2.95 13.65 8.41
C SER A 108 2.98 15.03 9.07
N LYS A 109 1.80 15.60 9.32
CA LYS A 109 1.67 16.85 10.08
C LYS A 109 2.11 16.69 11.53
N ASN A 110 1.66 15.62 12.18
CA ASN A 110 2.04 15.29 13.55
C ASN A 110 3.20 14.30 13.55
N GLN A 111 4.36 14.73 14.05
CA GLN A 111 5.58 13.91 14.11
C GLN A 111 5.64 12.99 15.33
N GLU A 112 4.71 13.13 16.28
CA GLU A 112 4.61 12.34 17.50
C GLU A 112 3.70 11.11 17.36
N ASP A 113 2.90 11.02 16.29
CA ASP A 113 1.99 9.89 16.05
C ASP A 113 2.73 8.62 15.62
N LEU A 114 2.42 7.48 16.24
CA LEU A 114 2.99 6.17 15.86
C LEU A 114 2.64 5.72 14.43
N VAL A 115 1.83 6.48 13.70
CA VAL A 115 1.58 6.29 12.27
C VAL A 115 2.20 7.46 11.52
N GLN A 116 3.19 7.17 10.67
CA GLN A 116 3.85 8.21 9.87
C GLN A 116 3.74 7.88 8.39
N ALA A 117 3.49 8.92 7.59
CA ALA A 117 3.51 8.84 6.15
C ALA A 117 4.85 9.37 5.61
N TYR A 118 5.37 8.68 4.62
CA TYR A 118 6.59 9.03 3.90
C TYR A 118 6.27 9.08 2.41
N GLN A 119 6.86 10.03 1.69
CA GLN A 119 6.77 10.09 0.23
C GLN A 119 8.03 9.47 -0.36
N LYS A 120 7.86 8.52 -1.28
CA LYS A 120 8.93 7.99 -2.12
C LYS A 120 8.41 7.85 -3.53
N ASP A 121 9.06 8.53 -4.46
CA ASP A 121 8.62 8.62 -5.86
C ASP A 121 7.15 9.06 -5.95
N ASN A 122 6.31 8.31 -6.67
CA ASN A 122 4.86 8.56 -6.79
C ASN A 122 4.01 7.80 -5.76
N HIS A 123 4.61 7.33 -4.66
CA HIS A 123 3.93 6.55 -3.62
C HIS A 123 3.95 7.24 -2.25
N ILE A 124 2.92 6.94 -1.47
CA ILE A 124 2.90 7.17 -0.03
C ILE A 124 3.11 5.82 0.68
N ILE A 125 4.10 5.81 1.56
CA ILE A 125 4.46 4.69 2.42
C ILE A 125 4.05 5.07 3.84
N ILE A 126 3.06 4.38 4.39
CA ILE A 126 2.54 4.64 5.73
C ILE A 126 3.07 3.55 6.66
N ILE A 127 3.85 3.95 7.65
CA ILE A 127 4.46 3.06 8.63
C ILE A 127 3.67 3.14 9.93
N PHE A 128 3.22 1.98 10.38
CA PHE A 128 2.62 1.79 11.70
C PHE A 128 3.70 1.27 12.63
N TYR A 129 4.20 2.13 13.51
CA TYR A 129 5.26 1.79 14.45
C TYR A 129 4.73 1.10 15.70
N LYS A 130 5.56 0.23 16.26
CA LYS A 130 5.39 -0.29 17.62
C LYS A 130 5.81 0.77 18.64
N ASN A 131 5.17 0.74 19.81
CA ASN A 131 5.54 1.45 21.07
C ASN A 131 6.84 2.27 21.01
N LYS A 132 6.71 3.59 21.12
CA LYS A 132 7.84 4.53 21.12
C LYS A 132 8.76 4.36 19.91
N TRP A 133 8.22 4.07 18.74
CA TRP A 133 8.96 4.06 17.46
C TRP A 133 9.97 2.93 17.29
N LYS A 134 9.89 1.89 18.11
CA LYS A 134 10.88 0.80 18.13
C LYS A 134 10.39 -0.42 17.37
N GLY A 135 10.48 -0.35 16.05
CA GLY A 135 10.04 -1.39 15.13
C GLY A 135 8.76 -1.03 14.40
N ILE A 136 8.54 -1.71 13.29
CA ILE A 136 7.40 -1.57 12.41
C ILE A 136 6.44 -2.76 12.67
N GLU A 137 5.14 -2.48 12.72
CA GLU A 137 4.10 -3.52 12.74
C GLU A 137 3.48 -3.71 11.35
N THR A 138 3.26 -2.62 10.62
CA THR A 138 2.70 -2.65 9.26
C THR A 138 3.34 -1.59 8.37
N ILE A 139 3.60 -1.95 7.12
CA ILE A 139 3.98 -1.05 6.04
C ILE A 139 2.81 -1.02 5.05
N ARG A 140 2.09 0.09 4.95
CA ARG A 140 1.07 0.30 3.91
C ARG A 140 1.67 1.08 2.76
N ILE A 141 1.38 0.66 1.54
CA ILE A 141 1.87 1.32 0.33
C ILE A 141 0.69 1.61 -0.60
N ARG A 142 0.64 2.83 -1.11
CA ARG A 142 -0.37 3.28 -2.08
C ARG A 142 0.16 4.40 -2.97
N LYS A 143 -0.55 4.70 -4.06
CA LYS A 143 -0.26 5.87 -4.89
C LYS A 143 -0.61 7.16 -4.11
N ILE A 144 0.03 8.26 -4.49
CA ILE A 144 -0.36 9.60 -4.02
C ILE A 144 -1.77 9.90 -4.55
N ASN A 145 -2.69 10.32 -3.67
CA ASN A 145 -4.05 10.69 -4.03
C ASN A 145 -4.31 12.21 -3.87
N LYS A 146 -5.50 12.68 -4.27
CA LYS A 146 -5.87 14.10 -4.19
C LYS A 146 -5.90 14.63 -2.76
N PHE A 147 -6.17 13.79 -1.77
CA PHE A 147 -6.18 14.18 -0.37
C PHE A 147 -4.75 14.40 0.14
N ASP A 148 -3.80 13.52 -0.20
CA ASP A 148 -2.39 13.67 0.17
C ASP A 148 -1.80 14.95 -0.39
N ALA A 149 -2.03 15.22 -1.68
CA ALA A 149 -1.55 16.42 -2.35
C ALA A 149 -2.05 17.72 -1.69
N LYS A 150 -3.18 17.66 -0.98
CA LYS A 150 -3.75 18.80 -0.25
C LYS A 150 -3.31 18.88 1.21
N ASN A 151 -2.97 17.74 1.83
CA ASN A 151 -2.85 17.64 3.29
C ASN A 151 -1.48 17.23 3.79
N LEU A 152 -0.63 16.64 2.95
CA LEU A 152 0.73 16.25 3.32
C LEU A 152 1.71 17.29 2.77
N ASN A 153 2.84 17.44 3.47
CA ASN A 153 3.93 18.31 3.04
C ASN A 153 4.76 17.60 1.96
N LEU A 154 4.13 17.29 0.84
CA LEU A 154 4.78 16.61 -0.29
C LEU A 154 5.84 17.53 -0.92
N LYS A 155 6.94 16.94 -1.39
CA LYS A 155 8.03 17.62 -2.09
C LYS A 155 8.13 17.18 -3.54
#